data_AF-A0A1Q7ZFU1-F1
#
_entry.id   AF-A0A1Q7ZFU1-F1
#
_cell.length_a   1.000
_cell.length_b   1.000
_cell.length_c   1.000
_cell.angle_alpha   90.00
_cell.angle_beta   90.00
_cell.angle_gamma   90.00
#
_symmetry.space_group_name_H-M   'P 1'
#
loop_
_entity.id
_entity.type
_entity.pdbx_description
1 polymer ?
#
loop_
_entity_poly.entity_id
_entity_poly.type
_entity_poly.pdbx_seq_one_letter_code
_entity_poly.pdbx_strand_id
1 'polypeptide(L)'
;MGTPRPLDVSVNRISANGELDMKFYAQHLLSLTRLNWASTKDFCREPITLKFASDIAYLMNVFLASFGSFTLNSRLERTPWFL
;
A
#
# COMPACT_ATOMS: atom_id res chain seq x y z
N MET A 1 -22.85 -2.67 -10.11
CA MET A 1 -21.65 -2.47 -10.96
C MET A 1 -21.62 -1.00 -11.37
N GLY A 2 -20.72 -0.20 -10.79
CA GLY A 2 -20.64 1.24 -11.05
C GLY A 2 -19.48 1.58 -12.00
N THR A 3 -19.42 2.83 -12.45
CA THR A 3 -18.33 3.35 -13.29
C THR A 3 -16.98 3.15 -12.60
N PRO A 4 -15.98 2.53 -13.26
CA PRO A 4 -14.65 2.39 -12.70
C PRO A 4 -14.03 3.76 -12.44
N ARG A 5 -13.36 3.91 -11.29
CA ARG A 5 -12.64 5.13 -10.95
C ARG A 5 -11.18 4.98 -11.37
N PRO A 6 -10.65 5.87 -12.23
CA PRO A 6 -9.24 5.82 -12.58
C PRO A 6 -8.38 6.21 -11.38
N LEU A 7 -7.17 5.65 -11.31
CA LEU A 7 -6.14 6.08 -10.40
C LEU A 7 -5.37 7.22 -11.05
N ASP A 8 -5.36 8.38 -10.38
CA ASP A 8 -4.52 9.50 -10.77
C ASP A 8 -3.13 9.33 -10.12
N VAL A 9 -2.09 9.36 -10.93
CA VAL A 9 -0.72 9.04 -10.51
C VAL A 9 0.22 10.06 -11.10
N SER A 10 0.96 10.73 -10.22
CA SER A 10 2.01 11.67 -10.60
C SER A 10 3.37 11.10 -10.22
N VAL A 11 4.32 11.14 -11.16
CA VAL A 11 5.70 10.71 -10.90
C VAL A 11 6.55 11.93 -10.59
N ASN A 12 7.08 11.99 -9.38
CA ASN A 12 8.05 13.00 -8.99
C ASN A 12 9.48 12.46 -9.18
N ARG A 13 10.31 13.18 -9.94
CA ARG A 13 11.70 12.82 -10.20
C ARG A 13 12.64 13.75 -9.43
N ILE A 14 13.29 13.21 -8.42
CA ILE A 14 14.23 13.98 -7.57
C ILE A 14 15.67 13.89 -8.09
N SER A 15 16.09 12.76 -8.68
CA SER A 15 17.50 12.57 -9.11
C SER A 15 17.70 11.58 -10.27
N ALA A 16 16.65 11.26 -11.03
CA ALA A 16 16.72 10.25 -12.08
C ALA A 16 17.09 10.86 -13.44
N ASN A 17 18.26 10.48 -13.97
CA ASN A 17 18.65 10.75 -15.35
C ASN A 17 18.17 9.59 -16.24
N GLY A 18 17.50 9.89 -17.37
CA GLY A 18 17.03 8.91 -18.35
C GLY A 18 15.56 9.08 -18.75
N GLU A 19 15.13 8.41 -19.82
CA GLU A 19 13.74 8.43 -20.26
C GLU A 19 12.82 7.76 -19.23
N LEU A 20 11.60 8.29 -19.06
CA LEU A 20 10.60 7.68 -18.19
C LEU A 20 9.58 6.93 -19.04
N ASP A 21 9.52 5.61 -18.90
CA ASP A 21 8.41 4.85 -19.47
C ASP A 21 7.23 4.83 -18.49
N MET A 22 6.26 5.73 -18.72
CA MET A 22 5.04 5.78 -17.93
C MET A 22 4.23 4.47 -17.98
N LYS A 23 4.29 3.71 -19.08
CA LYS A 23 3.54 2.47 -19.22
C LYS A 23 4.08 1.41 -18.29
N PHE A 24 5.41 1.34 -18.15
CA PHE A 24 6.06 0.42 -17.21
C PHE A 24 5.63 0.71 -15.76
N TYR A 25 5.65 1.98 -15.34
CA TYR A 25 5.21 2.36 -13.99
C TYR A 25 3.72 2.12 -13.76
N ALA A 26 2.86 2.42 -14.74
CA ALA A 26 1.44 2.15 -14.66
C ALA A 26 1.17 0.64 -14.53
N GLN A 27 1.88 -0.21 -15.27
CA GLN A 27 1.77 -1.66 -15.17
C GLN A 27 2.25 -2.17 -13.81
N HIS A 28 3.34 -1.60 -13.28
CA HIS A 28 3.83 -1.95 -11.94
C HIS A 28 2.80 -1.58 -10.86
N LEU A 29 2.23 -0.37 -10.90
CA LEU A 29 1.17 0.05 -9.99
C LEU A 29 -0.08 -0.83 -10.10
N LEU A 30 -0.49 -1.18 -11.31
CA LEU A 30 -1.59 -2.13 -11.52
C LEU A 30 -1.27 -3.51 -10.95
N SER A 31 -0.03 -3.97 -11.03
CA SER A 31 0.38 -5.25 -10.46
C SER A 31 0.32 -5.23 -8.93
N LEU A 32 0.68 -4.09 -8.32
CA LEU A 32 0.56 -3.88 -6.87
C LEU A 32 -0.88 -3.85 -6.38
N THR A 33 -1.87 -3.53 -7.21
CA THR A 33 -3.29 -3.60 -6.78
C THR A 33 -3.82 -5.04 -6.72
N ARG A 34 -3.14 -5.99 -7.37
CA ARG A 34 -3.52 -7.41 -7.41
C ARG A 34 -2.83 -8.25 -6.33
N LEU A 35 -1.77 -7.72 -5.73
CA LEU A 35 -0.98 -8.39 -4.69
C LEU A 35 -1.62 -8.14 -3.31
N ASN A 36 -2.88 -8.53 -3.13
CA ASN A 36 -3.56 -8.39 -1.85
C ASN A 36 -3.67 -9.74 -1.13
N TRP A 37 -2.87 -9.97 -0.11
CA TRP A 37 -2.93 -11.21 0.69
C TRP A 37 -4.10 -11.26 1.69
N ALA A 38 -4.80 -10.14 1.94
CA ALA A 38 -5.97 -10.13 2.81
C ALA A 38 -7.29 -10.52 2.11
N SER A 39 -7.29 -10.72 0.77
CA SER A 39 -8.52 -11.06 0.05
C SER A 39 -8.23 -11.87 -1.22
N THR A 40 -9.18 -12.72 -1.61
CA THR A 40 -9.18 -13.45 -2.89
C THR A 40 -9.74 -12.61 -4.06
N LYS A 41 -10.13 -11.35 -3.82
CA LYS A 41 -10.62 -10.47 -4.89
C LYS A 41 -9.47 -10.05 -5.81
N ASP A 42 -9.69 -10.16 -7.12
CA ASP A 42 -8.67 -9.92 -8.15
C ASP A 42 -8.07 -8.51 -8.17
N PHE A 43 -8.83 -7.50 -7.72
CA PHE A 43 -8.39 -6.10 -7.74
C PHE A 43 -8.71 -5.40 -6.43
N CYS A 44 -7.68 -4.81 -5.82
CA CYS A 44 -7.83 -3.75 -4.85
C CYS A 44 -7.97 -2.40 -5.57
N ARG A 45 -8.65 -1.43 -4.96
CA ARG A 45 -8.86 -0.10 -5.56
C ARG A 45 -7.60 0.77 -5.53
N GLU A 46 -6.58 0.36 -4.79
CA GLU A 46 -5.34 1.09 -4.59
C GLU A 46 -4.15 0.11 -4.51
N PRO A 47 -2.93 0.58 -4.78
CA PRO A 47 -1.71 -0.23 -4.62
C PRO A 47 -1.58 -0.74 -3.18
N ILE A 48 -1.14 -1.99 -3.03
CA ILE A 48 -1.06 -2.63 -1.71
C ILE A 48 -0.13 -1.88 -0.73
N THR A 49 0.88 -1.19 -1.27
CA THR A 49 1.80 -0.36 -0.49
C THR A 49 1.10 0.76 0.27
N LEU A 50 0.08 1.39 -0.34
CA LEU A 50 -0.73 2.41 0.33
C LEU A 50 -1.72 1.80 1.29
N LYS A 51 -2.41 0.72 0.86
CA LYS A 51 -3.41 0.05 1.69
C LYS A 51 -2.82 -0.43 3.01
N PHE A 52 -1.75 -1.22 2.95
CA PHE A 52 -1.13 -1.77 4.16
C PHE A 52 -0.53 -0.67 5.05
N ALA A 53 0.04 0.39 4.46
CA ALA A 53 0.49 1.54 5.24
C ALA A 53 -0.68 2.23 5.98
N SER A 54 -1.85 2.34 5.35
CA SER A 54 -3.06 2.89 5.95
C SER A 54 -3.58 2.00 7.10
N ASP A 55 -3.65 0.68 6.88
CA ASP A 55 -4.09 -0.29 7.89
C ASP A 55 -3.14 -0.27 9.11
N ILE A 56 -1.83 -0.23 8.87
CA ILE A 56 -0.82 -0.06 9.92
C ILE A 56 -1.02 1.27 10.66
N ALA A 57 -1.18 2.39 9.93
CA ALA A 57 -1.37 3.70 10.54
C ALA A 57 -2.62 3.75 11.43
N TYR A 58 -3.71 3.11 10.99
CA TYR A 58 -4.94 2.97 11.77
C TYR A 58 -4.69 2.18 13.06
N LEU A 59 -4.10 0.99 12.97
CA LEU A 59 -3.79 0.16 14.15
C LEU A 59 -2.85 0.87 15.12
N MET A 60 -1.82 1.53 14.60
CA MET A 60 -0.88 2.33 15.39
C MET A 60 -1.59 3.45 16.14
N ASN A 61 -2.51 4.17 15.49
CA ASN A 61 -3.29 5.21 16.13
C ASN A 61 -4.13 4.65 17.30
N VAL A 62 -4.78 3.50 17.10
CA VAL A 62 -5.56 2.82 18.15
C VAL A 62 -4.67 2.38 19.31
N PHE A 63 -3.50 1.78 19.04
CA PHE A 63 -2.58 1.33 20.08
C PHE A 63 -1.98 2.48 20.87
N LEU A 64 -1.55 3.55 20.20
CA LEU A 64 -1.01 4.74 20.86
C LEU A 64 -2.07 5.44 21.71
N ALA A 65 -3.32 5.52 21.23
CA ALA A 65 -4.42 6.08 22.00
C ALA A 65 -4.79 5.24 23.24
N SER A 66 -4.70 3.91 23.16
CA SER A 66 -5.12 3.00 24.23
C SER A 66 -4.03 2.73 25.27
N PHE A 67 -2.76 2.67 24.84
CA PHE A 67 -1.64 2.19 25.68
C PHE A 67 -0.49 3.20 25.81
N GLY A 68 -0.53 4.33 25.10
CA GLY A 68 0.44 5.43 25.21
C GLY A 68 1.79 5.19 24.51
N SER A 69 2.25 3.94 24.42
CA SER A 69 3.43 3.55 23.66
C SER A 69 3.20 2.25 22.90
N PHE A 70 3.89 2.09 21.78
CA PHE A 70 3.85 0.87 20.97
C PHE A 70 5.26 0.43 20.64
N THR A 71 5.54 -0.86 20.81
CA THR A 71 6.78 -1.49 20.36
C THR A 71 6.42 -2.81 19.70
N LEU A 72 6.79 -2.96 18.43
CA LEU A 72 6.53 -4.19 17.69
C LEU A 72 7.41 -5.31 18.25
N ASN A 73 6.83 -6.48 18.49
CA ASN A 73 7.58 -7.66 18.87
C ASN A 73 8.45 -8.14 17.69
N SER A 74 9.72 -8.49 17.93
CA SER A 74 10.65 -8.92 16.87
C SER A 74 10.16 -10.13 16.05
N ARG A 75 9.33 -11.00 16.63
CA ARG A 75 8.70 -12.11 15.90
C ARG A 75 7.72 -11.65 14.84
N LEU A 76 7.14 -10.45 15.01
CA LEU A 76 6.13 -9.91 14.11
C LEU A 76 6.74 -9.11 12.95
N GLU A 77 8.05 -8.82 12.95
CA GLU A 77 8.70 -8.04 11.89
C GLU A 77 8.59 -8.68 10.50
N ARG A 78 8.55 -10.02 10.44
CA ARG A 78 8.49 -10.79 9.18
C ARG A 78 7.10 -11.34 8.88
N THR A 79 6.14 -11.14 9.77
CA THR A 79 4.78 -11.63 9.61
C THR A 79 3.86 -10.45 9.32
N PRO A 80 2.90 -10.58 8.39
CA PRO A 80 1.98 -9.49 8.07
C PRO A 80 0.86 -9.42 9.13
N TRP A 81 1.21 -8.94 10.32
CA TRP A 81 0.34 -8.88 11.51
C TRP A 81 -0.83 -7.88 11.40
N PHE A 82 -0.77 -7.00 10.39
CA PHE A 82 -1.73 -5.93 10.13
C PHE A 82 -2.84 -6.33 9.14
N LEU A 83 -2.81 -7.57 8.62
CA LEU A 83 -3.86 -8.08 7.71
C LEU A 83 -5.16 -8.38 8.44
#